data_AF-A0ABD1F822-F1
#
_entry.id   AF-A0ABD1F822-F1
#
_cell.length_a   1.000
_cell.length_b   1.000
_cell.length_c   1.000
_cell.angle_alpha   90.00
_cell.angle_beta   90.00
_cell.angle_gamma   90.00
#
_symmetry.space_group_name_H-M   'P 1'
#
loop_
_entity.id
_entity.type
_entity.pdbx_description
1 polymer ?
#
loop_
_entity_poly.entity_id
_entity_poly.type
_entity_poly.pdbx_seq_one_letter_code
_entity_poly.pdbx_strand_id
1 'polypeptide(L)'
;MRISLSQFARIGKWSKQYANLPERYIERAMNQVYWKNPKGPQYKPNAVIQRKKFYFGVHRPWTMEFKDENQPGRYHPKVFVEPVKDWSYFRGDRVEVLVGKDKGKQGIVKSVIEERNWVIVEGLNCKLKNLGKNERRNFEGVYVQQEQPLLVTNEVALVDPSDLQATPFEWRFTEQGDKVRVSLRTGRIIPIPKSVEETIDYKSKSTYKEQSKDTTADVASEITFEPKLCTFEMDIMDEMGIKEDRLPPKTYWY
;
A
#
# COMPACT_ATOMS: atom_id res chain seq x y z
N MET A 1 -14.31 9.38 -19.04
CA MET A 1 -13.30 8.56 -18.31
C MET A 1 -13.73 8.45 -16.87
N ARG A 2 -13.97 7.24 -16.33
CA ARG A 2 -14.15 7.06 -14.89
C ARG A 2 -12.77 7.17 -14.23
N ILE A 3 -12.52 8.27 -13.53
CA ILE A 3 -11.34 8.45 -12.68
C ILE A 3 -11.52 7.47 -11.52
N SER A 4 -10.75 6.39 -11.48
CA SER A 4 -10.86 5.39 -10.43
C SER A 4 -10.41 6.00 -9.09
N LEU A 5 -11.06 5.62 -7.98
CA LEU A 5 -10.68 6.08 -6.62
C LEU A 5 -9.20 5.85 -6.29
N SER A 6 -8.56 4.85 -6.94
CA SER A 6 -7.13 4.59 -6.84
C SER A 6 -6.24 5.76 -7.27
N GLN A 7 -6.71 6.63 -8.18
CA GLN A 7 -5.94 7.79 -8.68
C GLN A 7 -5.89 8.95 -7.66
N PHE A 8 -6.79 8.96 -6.67
CA PHE A 8 -6.81 9.95 -5.59
C PHE A 8 -6.18 9.44 -4.30
N ALA A 9 -5.81 8.16 -4.24
CA ALA A 9 -5.19 7.59 -3.07
C ALA A 9 -3.83 8.23 -2.82
N ARG A 10 -3.56 8.61 -1.55
CA ARG A 10 -2.27 9.22 -1.15
C ARG A 10 -1.08 8.26 -1.27
N ILE A 11 -1.36 6.95 -1.31
CA ILE A 11 -0.39 5.85 -1.35
C ILE A 11 -0.90 4.88 -2.43
N GLY A 12 0.03 4.34 -3.19
CA GLY A 12 -0.22 3.32 -4.20
C GLY A 12 -0.79 2.01 -3.64
N LYS A 13 -1.47 1.25 -4.49
CA LYS A 13 -2.18 0.03 -4.08
C LYS A 13 -1.21 -1.07 -3.62
N TRP A 14 -0.23 -1.38 -4.46
CA TRP A 14 0.81 -2.40 -4.25
C TRP A 14 1.81 -1.99 -3.18
N SER A 15 1.97 -0.69 -2.90
CA SER A 15 2.70 -0.21 -1.71
C SER A 15 2.03 -0.66 -0.40
N LYS A 16 0.69 -0.74 -0.35
CA LYS A 16 -0.08 -1.14 0.85
C LYS A 16 -0.37 -2.64 0.93
N GLN A 17 -0.63 -3.28 -0.22
CA GLN A 17 -1.23 -4.62 -0.29
C GLN A 17 -0.48 -5.67 0.52
N TYR A 18 0.84 -5.56 0.62
CA TYR A 18 1.68 -6.44 1.43
C TYR A 18 1.35 -6.44 2.93
N ALA A 19 0.95 -5.30 3.51
CA ALA A 19 0.82 -5.17 4.95
C ALA A 19 -0.51 -5.68 5.51
N ASN A 20 -1.53 -5.88 4.65
CA ASN A 20 -2.91 -6.20 5.02
C ASN A 20 -3.47 -5.29 6.15
N LEU A 21 -2.96 -4.06 6.24
CA LEU A 21 -3.42 -3.10 7.23
C LEU A 21 -4.71 -2.43 6.74
N PRO A 22 -5.71 -2.26 7.62
CA PRO A 22 -6.91 -1.51 7.27
C PRO A 22 -6.56 -0.11 6.78
N GLU A 23 -7.23 0.38 5.75
CA GLU A 23 -6.95 1.72 5.20
C GLU A 23 -7.05 2.81 6.27
N ARG A 24 -8.04 2.71 7.15
CA ARG A 24 -8.20 3.58 8.33
C ARG A 24 -6.96 3.61 9.23
N TYR A 25 -6.28 2.46 9.41
CA TYR A 25 -5.06 2.39 10.21
C TYR A 25 -3.93 3.16 9.52
N ILE A 26 -3.73 2.93 8.22
CA ILE A 26 -2.69 3.58 7.43
C ILE A 26 -2.90 5.09 7.42
N GLU A 27 -4.13 5.55 7.17
CA GLU A 27 -4.48 6.96 7.20
C GLU A 27 -4.19 7.57 8.57
N ARG A 28 -4.63 6.92 9.65
CA ARG A 28 -4.37 7.37 11.02
C ARG A 28 -2.87 7.44 11.32
N ALA A 29 -2.09 6.45 10.88
CA ALA A 29 -0.65 6.42 11.09
C ALA A 29 0.08 7.55 10.34
N MET A 30 -0.37 7.88 9.13
CA MET A 30 0.19 8.98 8.34
C MET A 30 -0.28 10.36 8.78
N ASN A 31 -1.46 10.45 9.39
CA ASN A 31 -2.09 11.74 9.70
C ASN A 31 -1.22 12.54 10.69
N GLN A 32 -0.50 13.53 10.15
CA GLN A 32 0.26 14.50 10.92
C GLN A 32 -0.54 15.81 11.02
N VAL A 33 -1.13 16.01 12.20
CA VAL A 33 -1.88 17.21 12.54
C VAL A 33 -0.96 18.20 13.24
N TYR A 34 -0.73 19.35 12.61
CA TYR A 34 0.08 20.43 13.18
C TYR A 34 -0.74 21.28 14.15
N TRP A 35 -1.98 21.56 13.75
CA TRP A 35 -2.90 22.36 14.53
C TRP A 35 -4.32 21.85 14.33
N LYS A 36 -5.09 21.80 15.41
CA LYS A 36 -6.52 21.50 15.38
C LYS A 36 -7.22 22.59 16.16
N ASN A 37 -8.31 23.11 15.60
CA ASN A 37 -9.13 24.07 16.32
C ASN A 37 -9.58 23.49 17.66
N PRO A 38 -9.59 24.29 18.73
CA PRO A 38 -10.17 23.87 20.00
C PRO A 38 -11.65 23.54 19.81
N LYS A 39 -12.17 22.66 20.67
CA LYS A 39 -13.60 22.31 20.65
C LYS A 39 -14.38 23.47 21.24
N GLY A 40 -15.28 24.06 20.46
CA GLY A 40 -16.20 25.09 20.93
C GLY A 40 -17.12 25.56 19.81
N PRO A 41 -18.32 26.09 20.14
CA PRO A 41 -19.29 26.56 19.15
C PRO A 41 -18.77 27.75 18.31
N GLN A 42 -17.76 28.49 18.82
CA GLN A 42 -17.12 29.59 18.10
C GLN A 42 -16.14 29.13 17.03
N TYR A 43 -15.67 27.88 17.11
CA TYR A 43 -14.67 27.34 16.20
C TYR A 43 -15.33 26.43 15.18
N LYS A 44 -14.89 26.53 13.92
CA LYS A 44 -15.31 25.55 12.91
C LYS A 44 -14.95 24.13 13.40
N PRO A 45 -15.92 23.22 13.47
CA PRO A 45 -15.69 21.88 13.99
C PRO A 45 -14.70 21.14 13.08
N ASN A 46 -13.74 20.46 13.70
CA ASN A 46 -12.76 19.60 13.02
C ASN A 46 -11.92 20.29 11.93
N ALA A 47 -11.80 21.63 11.96
CA ALA A 47 -10.83 22.32 11.15
C ALA A 47 -9.41 21.99 11.65
N VAL A 48 -8.64 21.36 10.77
CA VAL A 48 -7.32 20.82 11.07
C VAL A 48 -6.33 21.28 10.02
N ILE A 49 -5.21 21.85 10.45
CA ILE A 49 -4.04 22.08 9.62
C ILE A 49 -3.19 20.82 9.68
N GLN A 50 -3.23 20.04 8.61
CA GLN A 50 -2.49 18.78 8.49
C GLN A 50 -1.53 18.79 7.31
N ARG A 51 -0.47 17.99 7.41
CA ARG A 51 0.43 17.74 6.29
C ARG A 51 -0.32 16.99 5.19
N LYS A 52 -0.32 17.54 3.97
CA LYS A 52 -0.92 16.87 2.79
C LYS A 52 0.13 16.21 1.89
N LYS A 53 1.37 16.71 1.92
CA LYS A 53 2.46 16.25 1.05
C LYS A 53 3.53 15.60 1.91
N PHE A 54 3.72 14.31 1.71
CA PHE A 54 4.77 13.52 2.38
C PHE A 54 5.93 13.27 1.43
N TYR A 55 7.12 13.17 1.99
CA TYR A 55 8.27 12.62 1.30
C TYR A 55 8.22 11.10 1.44
N PHE A 56 8.15 10.42 0.29
CA PHE A 56 8.22 8.97 0.25
C PHE A 56 9.69 8.54 0.11
N GLY A 57 10.19 7.86 1.12
CA GLY A 57 11.51 7.24 1.11
C GLY A 57 11.40 5.75 0.80
N VAL A 58 12.34 4.99 1.35
CA VAL A 58 12.31 3.51 1.35
C VAL A 58 11.35 2.98 2.42
N HIS A 59 11.15 3.75 3.49
CA HIS A 59 10.34 3.35 4.64
C HIS A 59 8.84 3.41 4.33
N ARG A 60 8.09 2.45 4.89
CA ARG A 60 6.66 2.36 4.68
C ARG A 60 5.91 3.46 5.44
N PRO A 61 4.80 3.99 4.92
CA PRO A 61 4.10 5.14 5.52
C PRO A 61 3.65 4.99 6.98
N TRP A 62 3.50 3.75 7.48
CA TRP A 62 3.06 3.44 8.83
C TRP A 62 4.21 3.09 9.81
N THR A 63 5.48 3.23 9.40
CA THR A 63 6.63 2.96 10.28
C THR A 63 7.13 4.22 10.96
N MET A 64 7.89 4.03 12.05
CA MET A 64 8.45 5.14 12.82
C MET A 64 9.50 5.90 12.01
N GLU A 65 10.30 5.21 11.21
CA GLU A 65 11.34 5.82 10.37
C GLU A 65 10.74 6.76 9.32
N PHE A 66 9.62 6.37 8.70
CA PHE A 66 8.89 7.25 7.78
C PHE A 66 8.37 8.50 8.49
N LYS A 67 7.87 8.34 9.72
CA LYS A 67 7.45 9.48 10.56
C LYS A 67 8.63 10.39 10.88
N ASP A 68 9.79 9.84 11.16
CA ASP A 68 11.02 10.59 11.47
C ASP A 68 11.55 11.38 10.27
N GLU A 69 11.54 10.79 9.07
CA GLU A 69 11.86 11.49 7.81
C GLU A 69 10.90 12.65 7.53
N ASN A 70 9.64 12.49 7.92
CA ASN A 70 8.55 13.43 7.67
C ASN A 70 8.18 14.27 8.90
N GLN A 71 9.08 14.44 9.87
CA GLN A 71 8.79 15.24 11.07
C GLN A 71 8.35 16.69 10.73
N PRO A 72 7.50 17.30 11.59
CA PRO A 72 7.19 18.72 11.47
C PRO A 72 8.45 19.58 11.39
N GLY A 73 8.45 20.57 10.51
CA GLY A 73 9.62 21.43 10.26
C GLY A 73 10.64 20.85 9.26
N ARG A 74 10.60 19.56 8.92
CA ARG A 74 11.43 19.02 7.84
C ARG A 74 10.82 19.31 6.47
N TYR A 75 11.55 20.10 5.69
CA TYR A 75 11.24 20.41 4.30
C TYR A 75 12.06 19.52 3.36
N HIS A 76 11.38 18.90 2.41
CA HIS A 76 11.99 18.12 1.33
C HIS A 76 11.64 18.79 0.00
N PRO A 77 12.58 18.88 -0.95
CA PRO A 77 12.26 19.36 -2.28
C PRO A 77 11.22 18.45 -2.94
N LYS A 78 10.36 19.02 -3.78
CA LYS A 78 9.35 18.24 -4.51
C LYS A 78 10.07 17.31 -5.49
N VAL A 79 9.88 16.01 -5.31
CA VAL A 79 10.33 15.00 -6.27
C VAL A 79 9.32 14.94 -7.40
N PHE A 80 9.78 15.10 -8.64
CA PHE A 80 8.97 14.88 -9.83
C PHE A 80 9.08 13.41 -10.23
N VAL A 81 7.94 12.75 -10.35
CA VAL A 81 7.84 11.32 -10.66
C VAL A 81 7.05 11.20 -11.95
N GLU A 82 7.53 10.37 -12.86
CA GLU A 82 6.84 10.08 -14.12
C GLU A 82 5.51 9.37 -13.83
N PRO A 83 4.39 9.81 -14.41
CA PRO A 83 3.10 9.18 -14.16
C PRO A 83 3.03 7.81 -14.85
N VAL A 84 3.07 6.73 -14.06
CA VAL A 84 2.83 5.37 -14.55
C VAL A 84 1.33 5.08 -14.49
N LYS A 85 0.72 4.85 -15.66
CA LYS A 85 -0.73 4.58 -15.76
C LYS A 85 -1.08 3.21 -15.16
N ASP A 86 -0.41 2.17 -15.66
CA ASP A 86 -0.62 0.79 -15.24
C ASP A 86 0.66 0.26 -14.58
N TRP A 87 0.59 0.07 -13.26
CA TRP A 87 1.70 -0.49 -12.51
C TRP A 87 1.95 -1.95 -12.91
N SER A 88 3.22 -2.30 -13.16
CA SER A 88 3.57 -3.55 -13.85
C SER A 88 4.58 -4.45 -13.15
N TYR A 89 5.17 -4.02 -12.03
CA TYR A 89 6.20 -4.77 -11.30
C TYR A 89 5.72 -5.16 -9.91
N PHE A 90 5.68 -6.43 -9.61
CA PHE A 90 5.11 -6.93 -8.37
C PHE A 90 6.16 -7.61 -7.49
N ARG A 91 5.87 -7.69 -6.19
CA ARG A 91 6.73 -8.42 -5.25
C ARG A 91 6.84 -9.88 -5.68
N GLY A 92 8.07 -10.37 -5.79
CA GLY A 92 8.41 -11.71 -6.24
C GLY A 92 8.66 -11.84 -7.74
N ASP A 93 8.53 -10.75 -8.50
CA ASP A 93 8.93 -10.78 -9.91
C ASP A 93 10.43 -10.99 -10.04
N ARG A 94 10.82 -11.77 -11.04
CA ARG A 94 12.22 -11.87 -11.46
C ARG A 94 12.54 -10.73 -12.41
N VAL A 95 13.55 -9.96 -12.05
CA VAL A 95 13.96 -8.77 -12.78
C VAL A 95 15.46 -8.76 -13.00
N GLU A 96 15.87 -8.10 -14.08
CA GLU A 96 17.28 -7.85 -14.40
C GLU A 96 17.59 -6.37 -14.26
N VAL A 97 18.75 -6.08 -13.66
CA VAL A 97 19.24 -4.71 -13.49
C VAL A 97 19.95 -4.26 -14.76
N LEU A 98 19.48 -3.16 -15.37
CA LEU A 98 20.00 -2.65 -16.64
C LEU A 98 21.17 -1.68 -16.46
N VAL A 99 21.25 -1.01 -15.31
CA VAL A 99 22.19 0.09 -15.04
C VAL A 99 22.81 -0.04 -13.65
N GLY A 100 24.02 0.50 -13.48
CA GLY A 100 24.69 0.58 -12.17
C GLY A 100 25.67 -0.55 -11.91
N LYS A 101 26.04 -0.72 -10.63
CA LYS A 101 27.09 -1.66 -10.17
C LYS A 101 26.76 -3.12 -10.48
N ASP A 102 25.48 -3.48 -10.41
CA ASP A 102 24.99 -4.85 -10.56
C ASP A 102 24.33 -5.10 -11.92
N LYS A 103 24.72 -4.34 -12.94
CA LYS A 103 24.20 -4.48 -14.31
C LYS A 103 24.33 -5.92 -14.82
N GLY A 104 23.26 -6.43 -15.44
CA GLY A 104 23.15 -7.78 -15.99
C GLY A 104 22.88 -8.87 -14.96
N LYS A 105 22.88 -8.54 -13.66
CA LYS A 105 22.46 -9.49 -12.63
C LYS A 105 20.95 -9.52 -12.50
N GLN A 106 20.45 -10.70 -12.19
CA GLN A 106 19.03 -10.95 -11.95
C GLN A 106 18.76 -11.12 -10.47
N GLY A 107 17.59 -10.67 -10.04
CA GLY A 107 17.14 -10.78 -8.66
C GLY A 107 15.63 -10.79 -8.57
N ILE A 108 15.13 -10.98 -7.35
CA ILE A 108 13.71 -11.02 -7.05
C ILE A 108 13.29 -9.68 -6.43
N VAL A 109 12.15 -9.14 -6.86
CA VAL A 109 11.60 -7.90 -6.28
C VAL A 109 11.14 -8.18 -4.84
N LYS A 110 11.86 -7.63 -3.86
CA LYS A 110 11.56 -7.73 -2.43
C LYS A 110 10.42 -6.82 -2.01
N SER A 111 10.41 -5.58 -2.53
CA SER A 111 9.36 -4.61 -2.21
C SER A 111 9.16 -3.57 -3.30
N VAL A 112 7.94 -3.03 -3.35
CA VAL A 112 7.47 -2.06 -4.35
C VAL A 112 7.08 -0.77 -3.65
N ILE A 113 7.47 0.38 -4.21
CA ILE A 113 7.13 1.73 -3.73
C ILE A 113 6.63 2.54 -4.94
N GLU A 114 5.31 2.51 -5.16
CA GLU A 114 4.66 3.16 -6.30
C GLU A 114 4.84 4.68 -6.31
N GLU A 115 4.88 5.31 -5.14
CA GLU A 115 4.90 6.76 -5.00
C GLU A 115 6.14 7.41 -5.64
N ARG A 116 7.18 6.62 -5.86
CA ARG A 116 8.44 7.02 -6.51
C ARG A 116 8.84 6.16 -7.69
N ASN A 117 7.94 5.28 -8.15
CA ASN A 117 8.24 4.31 -9.20
C ASN A 117 9.45 3.42 -8.86
N TRP A 118 9.58 3.03 -7.60
CA TRP A 118 10.74 2.29 -7.11
C TRP A 118 10.42 0.84 -6.83
N VAL A 119 11.40 -0.01 -7.08
CA VAL A 119 11.46 -1.40 -6.65
C VAL A 119 12.76 -1.65 -5.91
N ILE A 120 12.70 -2.49 -4.88
CA ILE A 120 13.88 -2.95 -4.16
C ILE A 120 14.07 -4.42 -4.54
N VAL A 121 15.23 -4.72 -5.10
CA VAL A 121 15.58 -6.07 -5.55
C VAL A 121 16.48 -6.72 -4.51
N GLU A 122 16.21 -7.97 -4.17
CA GLU A 122 16.93 -8.71 -3.15
C GLU A 122 18.43 -8.86 -3.49
N GLY A 123 19.29 -8.44 -2.57
CA GLY A 123 20.75 -8.59 -2.68
C GLY A 123 21.44 -7.75 -3.77
N LEU A 124 20.70 -6.93 -4.53
CA LEU A 124 21.24 -6.10 -5.61
C LEU A 124 21.17 -4.60 -5.26
N ASN A 125 22.06 -3.81 -5.88
CA ASN A 125 22.20 -2.38 -5.64
C ASN A 125 22.41 -2.05 -4.14
N CYS A 126 23.22 -2.87 -3.46
CA CYS A 126 23.43 -2.74 -2.02
C CYS A 126 24.44 -1.64 -1.65
N LYS A 127 24.16 -0.95 -0.54
CA LYS A 127 25.10 -0.06 0.15
C LYS A 127 25.38 -0.58 1.55
N LEU A 128 26.61 -0.39 2.04
CA LEU A 128 26.95 -0.72 3.42
C LEU A 128 26.35 0.35 4.35
N LYS A 129 25.55 -0.09 5.32
CA LYS A 129 25.01 0.75 6.39
C LYS A 129 25.48 0.21 7.73
N ASN A 130 26.00 1.10 8.56
CA ASN A 130 26.33 0.75 9.94
C ASN A 130 25.05 0.75 10.80
N LEU A 131 24.75 -0.38 11.44
CA LEU A 131 23.59 -0.58 12.29
C LEU A 131 23.99 -0.69 13.76
N GLY A 132 23.16 -0.10 14.64
CA GLY A 132 23.28 -0.30 16.08
C GLY A 132 24.43 0.43 16.75
N LYS A 133 25.16 1.32 16.06
CA LYS A 133 26.23 2.13 16.65
C LYS A 133 25.72 2.81 17.93
N ASN A 134 26.37 2.54 19.06
CA ASN A 134 26.01 3.08 20.35
C ASN A 134 27.25 3.53 21.12
N GLU A 135 27.47 4.84 21.11
CA GLU A 135 28.64 5.49 21.72
C GLU A 135 28.67 5.26 23.24
N ARG A 136 27.50 5.19 23.89
CA ARG A 136 27.41 4.98 25.35
C ARG A 136 27.83 3.58 25.79
N ARG A 137 27.74 2.59 24.89
CA ARG A 137 28.11 1.19 25.16
C ARG A 137 29.44 0.80 24.52
N ASN A 138 30.18 1.77 23.98
CA ASN A 138 31.40 1.54 23.19
C ASN A 138 31.23 0.45 22.12
N PHE A 139 30.07 0.44 21.45
CA PHE A 139 29.77 -0.51 20.37
C PHE A 139 29.78 0.24 19.04
N GLU A 140 30.75 -0.09 18.18
CA GLU A 140 30.95 0.58 16.90
C GLU A 140 29.84 0.31 15.88
N GLY A 141 29.01 -0.72 16.13
CA GLY A 141 27.94 -1.17 15.24
C GLY A 141 28.38 -2.29 14.30
N VAL A 142 27.44 -2.78 13.50
CA VAL A 142 27.68 -3.82 12.49
C VAL A 142 27.34 -3.27 11.12
N TYR A 143 28.26 -3.45 10.16
CA TYR A 143 27.99 -3.11 8.77
C TYR A 143 27.11 -4.19 8.13
N VAL A 144 25.95 -3.78 7.66
CA VAL A 144 25.01 -4.63 6.93
C VAL A 144 24.82 -4.07 5.53
N GLN A 145 24.71 -4.97 4.55
CA GLN A 145 24.34 -4.59 3.20
C GLN A 145 22.84 -4.27 3.17
N GLN A 146 22.50 -3.02 2.89
CA GLN A 146 21.13 -2.58 2.70
C GLN A 146 20.86 -2.36 1.22
N GLU A 147 19.83 -3.02 0.70
CA GLU A 147 19.40 -2.85 -0.69
C GLU A 147 18.89 -1.43 -0.93
N GLN A 148 19.19 -0.86 -2.09
CA GLN A 148 18.72 0.46 -2.49
C GLN A 148 17.64 0.36 -3.56
N PRO A 149 16.71 1.33 -3.63
CA PRO A 149 15.67 1.34 -4.64
C PRO A 149 16.28 1.52 -6.04
N LEU A 150 15.63 0.90 -7.01
CA LEU A 150 15.86 1.04 -8.44
C LEU A 150 14.57 1.55 -9.10
N LEU A 151 14.73 2.38 -10.13
CA LEU A 151 13.62 2.94 -10.89
C LEU A 151 13.07 1.94 -11.92
N VAL A 152 11.76 1.69 -11.89
CA VAL A 152 11.11 0.68 -12.76
C VAL A 152 11.07 1.04 -14.23
N THR A 153 11.19 2.32 -14.58
CA THR A 153 11.06 2.77 -15.98
C THR A 153 12.31 2.47 -16.79
N ASN A 154 13.50 2.72 -16.22
CA ASN A 154 14.76 2.72 -16.97
C ASN A 154 15.85 1.80 -16.38
N GLU A 155 15.79 1.45 -15.09
CA GLU A 155 16.90 0.75 -14.41
C GLU A 155 16.67 -0.76 -14.30
N VAL A 156 15.44 -1.22 -14.53
CA VAL A 156 15.02 -2.61 -14.31
C VAL A 156 14.14 -3.08 -15.46
N ALA A 157 14.31 -4.34 -15.87
CA ALA A 157 13.42 -5.02 -16.83
C ALA A 157 12.90 -6.33 -16.24
N LEU A 158 11.72 -6.76 -16.69
CA LEU A 158 11.21 -8.09 -16.41
C LEU A 158 12.03 -9.15 -17.15
N VAL A 159 12.24 -10.28 -16.49
CA VAL A 159 12.90 -11.43 -17.09
C VAL A 159 11.85 -12.38 -17.64
N ASP A 160 12.04 -12.81 -18.88
CA ASP A 160 11.17 -13.82 -19.48
C ASP A 160 11.42 -15.19 -18.80
N PRO A 161 10.37 -15.88 -18.33
CA PRO A 161 10.52 -17.20 -17.68
C PRO A 161 11.09 -18.28 -18.61
N SER A 162 11.12 -18.03 -19.91
CA SER A 162 11.42 -19.02 -20.95
C SER A 162 12.90 -19.23 -21.23
N ASP A 163 13.62 -18.13 -21.31
CA ASP A 163 15.03 -18.07 -21.70
C ASP A 163 15.86 -17.24 -20.73
N LEU A 164 15.22 -16.71 -19.67
CA LEU A 164 15.86 -15.98 -18.59
C LEU A 164 16.64 -14.76 -19.07
N GLN A 165 16.15 -14.07 -20.10
CA GLN A 165 16.73 -12.79 -20.53
C GLN A 165 15.77 -11.63 -20.22
N ALA A 166 16.34 -10.44 -19.97
CA ALA A 166 15.59 -9.20 -19.88
C ALA A 166 14.72 -8.98 -21.13
N THR A 167 13.45 -8.61 -20.92
CA THR A 167 12.49 -8.35 -22.00
C THR A 167 11.64 -7.13 -21.72
N PRO A 168 11.34 -6.33 -22.75
CA PRO A 168 10.23 -5.40 -22.66
C PRO A 168 8.91 -6.19 -22.70
N PHE A 169 7.89 -5.66 -22.04
CA PHE A 169 6.60 -6.31 -21.90
C PHE A 169 5.49 -5.39 -22.40
N GLU A 170 4.34 -5.99 -22.68
CA GLU A 170 3.09 -5.26 -22.89
C GLU A 170 1.93 -5.96 -22.18
N TRP A 171 0.89 -5.21 -21.87
CA TRP A 171 -0.34 -5.76 -21.31
C TRP A 171 -1.26 -6.21 -22.43
N ARG A 172 -1.64 -7.49 -22.43
CA ARG A 172 -2.67 -8.05 -23.32
C ARG A 172 -3.79 -8.67 -22.50
N PHE A 173 -4.94 -8.87 -23.12
CA PHE A 173 -6.04 -9.63 -22.55
C PHE A 173 -6.03 -11.04 -23.12
N THR A 174 -6.24 -12.04 -22.28
CA THR A 174 -6.47 -13.42 -22.69
C THR A 174 -7.90 -13.59 -23.20
N GLU A 175 -8.19 -14.73 -23.84
CA GLU A 175 -9.55 -15.08 -24.29
C GLU A 175 -10.55 -15.16 -23.13
N GLN A 176 -10.06 -15.44 -21.91
CA GLN A 176 -10.86 -15.48 -20.68
C GLN A 176 -11.15 -14.08 -20.12
N GLY A 177 -10.56 -13.03 -20.69
CA GLY A 177 -10.70 -11.65 -20.23
C GLY A 177 -9.67 -11.21 -19.19
N ASP A 178 -8.75 -12.10 -18.78
CA ASP A 178 -7.71 -11.76 -17.80
C ASP A 178 -6.62 -10.90 -18.42
N LYS A 179 -6.25 -9.83 -17.72
CA LYS A 179 -5.16 -8.92 -18.12
C LYS A 179 -3.82 -9.53 -17.71
N VAL A 180 -2.97 -9.86 -18.68
CA VAL A 180 -1.68 -10.51 -18.47
C VAL A 180 -0.53 -9.72 -19.10
N ARG A 181 0.67 -9.86 -18.54
CA ARG A 181 1.89 -9.31 -19.13
C ARG A 181 2.44 -10.29 -20.15
N VAL A 182 2.77 -9.82 -21.34
CA VAL A 182 3.34 -10.62 -22.42
C VAL A 182 4.72 -10.08 -22.78
N SER A 183 5.71 -10.97 -22.85
CA SER A 183 7.06 -10.67 -23.33
C SER A 183 7.00 -10.32 -24.81
N LEU A 184 7.52 -9.16 -25.19
CA LEU A 184 7.59 -8.75 -26.59
C LEU A 184 8.62 -9.57 -27.38
N ARG A 185 9.59 -10.20 -26.69
CA ARG A 185 10.66 -10.95 -27.35
C ARG A 185 10.24 -12.37 -27.74
N THR A 186 9.58 -13.10 -26.82
CA THR A 186 9.14 -14.49 -27.08
C THR A 186 7.63 -14.63 -27.29
N GLY A 187 6.86 -13.59 -27.01
CA GLY A 187 5.39 -13.64 -27.02
C GLY A 187 4.78 -14.42 -25.86
N ARG A 188 5.57 -14.88 -24.88
CA ARG A 188 5.07 -15.67 -23.76
C ARG A 188 4.56 -14.80 -22.61
N ILE A 189 3.62 -15.39 -21.86
CA ILE A 189 3.00 -14.72 -20.71
C ILE A 189 3.98 -14.73 -19.53
N ILE A 190 4.19 -13.55 -18.93
CA ILE A 190 4.92 -13.38 -17.67
C ILE A 190 3.87 -13.36 -16.54
N PRO A 191 3.70 -14.47 -15.80
CA PRO A 191 2.66 -14.57 -14.78
C PRO A 191 2.89 -13.57 -13.65
N ILE A 192 1.82 -13.16 -12.97
CA ILE A 192 1.93 -12.42 -11.72
C ILE A 192 2.31 -13.42 -10.62
N PRO A 193 3.36 -13.17 -9.83
CA PRO A 193 3.83 -14.12 -8.83
C PRO A 193 2.86 -14.23 -7.65
N LYS A 194 2.75 -15.43 -7.08
CA LYS A 194 1.84 -15.71 -5.94
C LYS A 194 2.20 -14.92 -4.68
N SER A 195 3.45 -14.51 -4.54
CA SER A 195 3.96 -13.68 -3.45
C SER A 195 3.33 -12.29 -3.36
N VAL A 196 2.56 -11.88 -4.36
CA VAL A 196 1.75 -10.66 -4.32
C VAL A 196 0.55 -10.81 -3.39
N GLU A 197 0.04 -12.03 -3.26
CA GLU A 197 -1.07 -12.36 -2.37
C GLU A 197 -0.62 -12.62 -0.94
N GLU A 198 0.70 -12.77 -0.72
CA GLU A 198 1.26 -12.98 0.59
C GLU A 198 1.22 -11.70 1.43
N THR A 199 0.80 -11.87 2.68
CA THR A 199 0.81 -10.80 3.69
C THR A 199 2.21 -10.68 4.33
N ILE A 200 2.44 -9.63 5.11
CA ILE A 200 3.65 -9.41 5.91
C ILE A 200 4.02 -10.60 6.82
N ASP A 201 3.02 -11.38 7.22
CA ASP A 201 3.16 -12.60 8.02
C ASP A 201 3.48 -13.85 7.17
N TYR A 202 3.77 -13.69 5.87
CA TYR A 202 3.97 -14.77 4.90
C TYR A 202 2.80 -15.77 4.80
N LYS A 203 1.60 -15.31 5.16
CA LYS A 203 0.36 -16.08 5.00
C LYS A 203 -0.25 -15.78 3.63
N SER A 204 -0.57 -16.84 2.90
CA SER A 204 -1.42 -16.81 1.71
C SER A 204 -2.82 -17.31 2.05
N LYS A 205 -3.79 -17.03 1.17
CA LYS A 205 -5.18 -17.49 1.34
C LYS A 205 -5.28 -19.01 1.51
N SER A 206 -4.46 -19.77 0.78
CA SER A 206 -4.43 -21.24 0.85
C SER A 206 -3.87 -21.79 2.16
N THR A 207 -2.98 -21.03 2.81
CA THR A 207 -2.28 -21.46 4.03
C THR A 207 -3.01 -21.00 5.30
N TYR A 208 -4.02 -20.13 5.15
CA TYR A 208 -4.81 -19.64 6.25
C TYR A 208 -5.56 -20.78 6.94
N LYS A 209 -5.56 -20.72 8.28
CA LYS A 209 -6.31 -21.62 9.15
C LYS A 209 -7.23 -20.78 9.99
N GLU A 210 -8.51 -21.15 10.02
CA GLU A 210 -9.54 -20.47 10.78
C GLU A 210 -9.21 -20.50 12.28
N GLN A 211 -9.38 -19.36 12.95
CA GLN A 211 -9.26 -19.26 14.39
C GLN A 211 -10.63 -19.28 15.05
N SER A 212 -10.68 -19.52 16.37
CA SER A 212 -11.93 -19.56 17.13
C SER A 212 -12.72 -18.25 17.15
N LYS A 213 -12.08 -17.12 16.81
CA LYS A 213 -12.71 -15.78 16.74
C LYS A 213 -12.97 -15.32 15.31
N ASP A 214 -12.64 -16.13 14.32
CA ASP A 214 -12.82 -15.79 12.91
C ASP A 214 -14.21 -16.25 12.46
N THR A 215 -14.89 -15.43 11.67
CA THR A 215 -16.19 -15.78 11.07
C THR A 215 -15.98 -16.76 9.93
N THR A 216 -16.73 -17.87 9.90
CA THR A 216 -16.66 -18.84 8.82
C THR A 216 -17.17 -18.25 7.51
N ALA A 217 -16.69 -18.79 6.39
CA ALA A 217 -17.07 -18.30 5.06
C ALA A 217 -18.58 -18.41 4.81
N ASP A 218 -19.19 -19.50 5.27
CA ASP A 218 -20.62 -19.77 5.09
C ASP A 218 -21.47 -18.67 5.75
N VAL A 219 -21.21 -18.38 7.03
CA VAL A 219 -21.91 -17.34 7.80
C VAL A 219 -21.67 -15.95 7.22
N ALA A 220 -20.47 -15.66 6.71
CA ALA A 220 -20.16 -14.36 6.13
C ALA A 220 -20.78 -14.15 4.73
N SER A 221 -21.03 -15.24 3.99
CA SER A 221 -21.63 -15.20 2.66
C SER A 221 -23.16 -15.14 2.66
N GLU A 222 -23.76 -15.42 3.82
CA GLU A 222 -25.21 -15.39 4.01
C GLU A 222 -25.75 -13.96 3.80
N ILE A 223 -26.66 -13.80 2.83
CA ILE A 223 -27.30 -12.52 2.55
C ILE A 223 -28.47 -12.36 3.51
N THR A 224 -28.23 -11.68 4.63
CA THR A 224 -29.24 -11.38 5.66
C THR A 224 -29.91 -10.02 5.48
N PHE A 225 -29.39 -9.18 4.58
CA PHE A 225 -29.90 -7.82 4.38
C PHE A 225 -31.20 -7.83 3.55
N GLU A 226 -32.28 -7.36 4.17
CA GLU A 226 -33.56 -7.10 3.51
C GLU A 226 -33.76 -5.60 3.29
N PRO A 227 -34.00 -5.13 2.04
CA PRO A 227 -34.21 -3.72 1.78
C PRO A 227 -35.58 -3.26 2.29
N LYS A 228 -35.59 -2.49 3.37
CA LYS A 228 -36.79 -1.87 3.96
C LYS A 228 -36.77 -0.34 3.80
N LEU A 229 -37.95 0.29 3.81
CA LEU A 229 -38.11 1.75 3.78
C LEU A 229 -38.07 2.35 5.20
N CYS A 230 -37.12 1.93 6.03
CA CYS A 230 -36.90 2.41 7.38
C CYS A 230 -35.41 2.69 7.61
N THR A 231 -35.07 3.45 8.65
CA THR A 231 -33.67 3.61 9.05
C THR A 231 -33.20 2.41 9.88
N PHE A 232 -31.88 2.26 10.03
CA PHE A 232 -31.28 1.22 10.87
C PHE A 232 -31.78 1.28 12.32
N GLU A 233 -31.91 2.49 12.86
CA GLU A 233 -32.40 2.70 14.22
C GLU A 233 -33.88 2.31 14.36
N MET A 234 -34.71 2.64 13.38
CA MET A 234 -36.13 2.27 13.38
C MET A 234 -36.31 0.75 13.31
N ASP A 235 -35.56 0.07 12.43
CA ASP A 235 -35.64 -1.39 12.27
C ASP A 235 -35.25 -2.11 13.57
N ILE A 236 -34.16 -1.65 14.23
CA ILE A 236 -33.75 -2.20 15.53
C ILE A 236 -34.78 -1.91 16.63
N MET A 237 -35.37 -0.72 16.65
CA MET A 237 -36.41 -0.39 17.62
C MET A 237 -37.62 -1.31 17.45
N ASP A 238 -38.06 -1.54 16.22
CA ASP A 238 -39.16 -2.45 15.90
C ASP A 238 -38.82 -3.90 16.27
N GLU A 239 -37.60 -4.37 15.95
CA GLU A 239 -37.12 -5.72 16.28
C GLU A 239 -37.01 -5.95 17.79
N MET A 240 -36.48 -4.97 18.53
CA MET A 240 -36.36 -5.02 20.00
C MET A 240 -37.68 -4.70 20.72
N GLY A 241 -38.75 -4.34 19.98
CA GLY A 241 -40.04 -3.95 20.54
C GLY A 241 -40.01 -2.65 21.36
N ILE A 242 -39.03 -1.79 21.11
CA ILE A 242 -38.85 -0.50 21.79
C ILE A 242 -39.86 0.50 21.23
N LYS A 243 -40.74 1.02 22.09
CA LYS A 243 -41.72 2.05 21.72
C LYS A 243 -41.27 3.41 22.26
N GLU A 244 -41.24 4.41 21.38
CA GLU A 244 -40.96 5.80 21.75
C GLU A 244 -42.21 6.65 21.49
N ASP A 245 -42.99 6.89 22.55
CA ASP A 245 -44.23 7.66 22.46
C ASP A 245 -43.99 9.18 22.52
N ARG A 246 -42.78 9.63 22.85
CA ARG A 246 -42.46 11.05 22.96
C ARG A 246 -42.24 11.64 21.56
N LEU A 247 -42.96 12.72 21.26
CA LEU A 247 -42.73 13.50 20.05
C LEU A 247 -41.55 14.46 20.27
N PRO A 248 -40.53 14.44 19.39
CA PRO A 248 -39.42 15.38 19.49
C PRO A 248 -39.95 16.81 19.32
N PRO A 249 -39.59 17.76 20.20
CA PRO A 249 -40.03 19.14 20.07
C PRO A 249 -39.45 19.76 18.80
N LYS A 250 -40.18 20.71 18.20
CA LYS A 250 -39.70 21.43 17.02
C LYS A 250 -38.41 22.17 17.36
N THR A 251 -37.36 21.94 16.58
CA THR A 251 -36.07 22.65 16.70
C THR A 251 -35.85 23.53 15.48
N TYR A 252 -35.24 24.69 15.70
CA TYR A 252 -34.83 25.58 14.62
C TYR A 252 -33.39 25.25 14.22
N TRP A 253 -33.14 25.16 12.92
CA TRP A 253 -31.81 24.95 12.34
C TRP A 253 -31.45 26.21 11.55
N TYR A 254 -30.39 26.90 11.95
CA TYR A 254 -29.90 28.14 11.34
C TYR A 254 -28.40 28.07 11.08
#